data_AF-A0A969YTA7-F1
#
_entry.id   AF-A0A969YTA7-F1
#
_cell.length_a   1.000
_cell.length_b   1.000
_cell.length_c   1.000
_cell.angle_alpha   90.00
_cell.angle_beta   90.00
_cell.angle_gamma   90.00
#
_symmetry.space_group_name_H-M   'P 1'
#
loop_
_entity.id
_entity.type
_entity.pdbx_description
1 polymer ?
#
loop_
_entity_poly.entity_id
_entity_poly.type
_entity_poly.pdbx_seq_one_letter_code
_entity_poly.pdbx_strand_id
1 'polypeptide(L)'
;MSKMEDTMMFKSLAGDNSAREILQQVYAALQEKGYDPINQLVGYLMSGDPVYITSHNQARTKIRKLERYELLEELVGHYLHDLK
;
A
#
# COMPACT_ATOMS: atom_id res chain seq x y z
N MET A 1 26.10 25.89 -16.84
CA MET A 1 24.68 25.48 -16.83
C MET A 1 24.50 24.53 -15.66
N SER A 2 23.58 24.85 -14.75
CA SER A 2 23.38 24.14 -13.48
C SER A 2 22.88 22.72 -13.74
N LYS A 3 23.60 21.71 -13.23
CA LYS A 3 23.18 20.31 -13.26
C LYS A 3 22.09 20.17 -12.19
N MET A 4 20.83 19.98 -12.61
CA MET A 4 19.77 19.60 -11.69
C MET A 4 20.13 18.21 -11.15
N GLU A 5 20.44 18.13 -9.87
CA GLU A 5 20.58 16.86 -9.18
C GLU A 5 19.17 16.37 -8.90
N ASP A 6 18.65 15.53 -9.80
CA ASP A 6 17.39 14.82 -9.56
C ASP A 6 17.52 14.00 -8.28
N THR A 7 16.74 14.36 -7.26
CA THR A 7 16.64 13.62 -6.01
C THR A 7 16.12 12.22 -6.32
N MET A 8 17.03 11.25 -6.49
CA MET A 8 16.66 9.87 -6.66
C MET A 8 16.09 9.34 -5.33
N MET A 9 14.82 8.95 -5.36
CA MET A 9 14.19 8.20 -4.27
C MET A 9 15.07 6.98 -3.95
N PHE A 10 15.51 6.89 -2.70
CA PHE A 10 16.20 5.70 -2.20
C PHE A 10 15.21 4.54 -2.24
N LYS A 11 15.35 3.68 -3.25
CA LYS A 11 14.56 2.46 -3.36
C LYS A 11 15.01 1.54 -2.23
N SER A 12 14.30 1.59 -1.11
CA SER A 12 14.59 0.75 0.04
C SER A 12 14.62 -0.71 -0.42
N LEU A 13 15.75 -1.36 -0.25
CA LEU A 13 15.92 -2.82 -0.35
C LEU A 13 15.24 -3.49 0.86
N ALA A 14 14.00 -3.09 1.19
CA ALA A 14 13.22 -3.69 2.25
C ALA A 14 12.64 -5.00 1.72
N GLY A 15 13.18 -6.11 2.24
CA GLY A 15 12.94 -7.45 1.72
C GLY A 15 11.47 -7.89 1.66
N ASP A 16 11.17 -8.61 0.59
CA ASP A 16 10.17 -9.69 0.42
C ASP A 16 8.76 -9.51 1.00
N ASN A 17 8.28 -8.28 1.17
CA ASN A 17 6.85 -8.01 1.06
C ASN A 17 6.66 -6.71 0.29
N SER A 18 6.61 -6.83 -1.03
CA SER A 18 6.25 -5.72 -1.91
C SER A 18 4.91 -5.11 -1.46
N ALA A 19 4.74 -3.80 -1.65
CA ALA A 19 3.47 -3.11 -1.33
C ALA A 19 2.25 -3.86 -1.89
N ARG A 20 2.41 -4.45 -3.08
CA ARG A 20 1.47 -5.37 -3.71
C ARG A 20 1.07 -6.57 -2.84
N GLU A 21 2.04 -7.32 -2.32
CA GLU A 21 1.76 -8.51 -1.48
C GLU A 21 1.05 -8.13 -0.19
N ILE A 22 1.44 -7.01 0.43
CA ILE A 22 0.77 -6.51 1.63
C ILE A 22 -0.67 -6.09 1.32
N LEU A 23 -0.90 -5.38 0.22
CA LEU A 23 -2.25 -5.00 -0.23
C LEU A 23 -3.11 -6.24 -0.49
N GLN A 24 -2.57 -7.28 -1.13
CA GLN A 24 -3.27 -8.55 -1.36
C GLN A 24 -3.63 -9.27 -0.05
N GLN A 25 -2.69 -9.35 0.90
CA GLN A 25 -2.93 -9.98 2.20
C GLN A 25 -3.98 -9.22 3.01
N VAL A 26 -3.93 -7.88 2.96
CA VAL A 26 -4.93 -7.02 3.63
C VAL A 26 -6.30 -7.18 2.99
N TYR A 27 -6.37 -7.23 1.66
CA TYR A 27 -7.61 -7.46 0.92
C TYR A 27 -8.27 -8.78 1.35
N ALA A 28 -7.50 -9.89 1.33
CA ALA A 28 -8.00 -11.19 1.76
C ALA A 28 -8.46 -11.18 3.23
N ALA A 29 -7.68 -10.58 4.14
CA ALA A 29 -8.05 -10.49 5.55
C ALA A 29 -9.33 -9.68 5.78
N LEU A 30 -9.58 -8.63 4.99
CA LEU A 30 -10.83 -7.85 5.04
C LEU A 30 -12.02 -8.68 4.55
N GLN A 31 -11.87 -9.42 3.45
CA GLN A 31 -12.91 -10.31 2.93
C GLN A 31 -13.28 -11.42 3.93
N GLU A 32 -12.29 -12.09 4.51
CA GLU A 32 -12.50 -13.17 5.50
C GLU A 32 -13.28 -12.70 6.74
N LYS A 33 -13.18 -11.41 7.08
CA LYS A 33 -13.90 -10.80 8.19
C LYS A 33 -15.22 -10.16 7.79
N GLY A 34 -15.59 -10.24 6.51
CA GLY A 34 -16.86 -9.72 5.99
C GLY A 34 -16.90 -8.20 5.80
N TYR A 35 -15.74 -7.54 5.73
CA TYR A 35 -15.67 -6.12 5.37
C TYR A 35 -15.63 -5.96 3.85
N ASP A 36 -16.06 -4.80 3.36
CA ASP A 36 -15.79 -4.37 1.99
C ASP A 36 -14.32 -3.94 1.88
N PRO A 37 -13.46 -4.71 1.21
CA PRO A 37 -12.03 -4.43 1.22
C PRO A 37 -11.68 -3.13 0.49
N ILE A 38 -12.42 -2.78 -0.56
CA ILE A 38 -12.15 -1.60 -1.38
C ILE A 38 -12.45 -0.35 -0.55
N ASN A 39 -13.63 -0.29 0.05
CA ASN A 39 -14.04 0.86 0.88
C ASN A 39 -13.09 1.06 2.08
N GLN A 40 -12.66 -0.03 2.72
CA GLN A 40 -11.74 0.02 3.85
C GLN A 40 -10.33 0.46 3.42
N LEU A 41 -9.81 -0.05 2.31
CA LEU A 41 -8.50 0.37 1.77
C LEU A 41 -8.53 1.84 1.35
N VAL A 42 -9.59 2.30 0.68
CA VAL A 42 -9.76 3.72 0.32
C VAL A 42 -9.82 4.60 1.57
N GLY A 43 -10.59 4.19 2.59
CA GLY A 43 -10.66 4.88 3.87
C GLY A 43 -9.30 5.00 4.55
N TYR A 44 -8.52 3.91 4.57
CA TYR A 44 -7.16 3.89 5.10
C TYR A 44 -6.21 4.79 4.30
N LEU A 45 -6.22 4.73 2.97
CA LEU A 45 -5.33 5.54 2.14
C LEU A 45 -5.58 7.04 2.34
N MET A 46 -6.84 7.47 2.37
CA MET A 46 -7.20 8.88 2.56
C MET A 46 -6.88 9.39 3.97
N SER A 47 -7.26 8.63 5.01
CA SER A 47 -7.16 9.09 6.41
C SER A 47 -5.84 8.74 7.09
N GLY A 48 -5.24 7.61 6.71
CA GLY A 48 -4.14 6.97 7.43
C GLY A 48 -4.54 6.29 8.74
N ASP A 49 -5.83 6.26 9.06
CA ASP A 49 -6.32 5.68 10.30
C ASP A 49 -6.35 4.13 10.21
N PRO A 50 -5.56 3.41 11.02
CA PRO A 50 -5.54 1.95 10.98
C PRO A 50 -6.84 1.27 11.43
N VAL A 51 -7.84 2.02 11.94
CA VAL A 51 -9.16 1.48 12.28
C VAL A 51 -9.86 0.82 11.08
N TYR A 52 -9.60 1.34 9.87
CA TYR A 52 -10.14 0.78 8.62
C TYR A 52 -9.59 -0.62 8.30
N ILE A 53 -8.43 -1.00 8.86
CA ILE A 53 -7.80 -2.28 8.56
C ILE A 53 -8.03 -3.25 9.73
N THR A 54 -8.51 -4.45 9.43
CA THR A 54 -8.67 -5.52 10.43
C THR A 54 -7.33 -5.97 11.02
N SER A 55 -7.31 -6.37 12.30
CA SER A 55 -6.14 -7.00 12.92
C SER A 55 -5.98 -8.48 12.53
N HIS A 56 -6.98 -9.06 11.87
CA HIS A 56 -6.95 -10.44 11.38
C HIS A 56 -5.75 -10.71 10.48
N ASN A 57 -5.12 -11.88 10.62
CA ASN A 57 -3.91 -12.29 9.88
C ASN A 57 -2.76 -11.24 9.90
N GLN A 58 -2.70 -10.45 10.98
CA GLN A 58 -1.73 -9.35 11.16
C GLN A 58 -1.83 -8.26 10.07
N ALA A 59 -2.93 -8.16 9.34
CA ALA A 59 -3.10 -7.23 8.22
C ALA A 59 -2.82 -5.77 8.63
N ARG A 60 -3.42 -5.31 9.75
CA ARG A 60 -3.16 -3.97 10.30
C ARG A 60 -1.68 -3.72 10.62
N THR A 61 -0.97 -4.71 11.14
CA THR A 61 0.46 -4.56 11.45
C THR A 61 1.29 -4.52 10.18
N LYS A 62 0.98 -5.37 9.20
CA LYS A 62 1.70 -5.44 7.92
C LYS A 62 1.59 -4.15 7.12
N ILE A 63 0.37 -3.61 6.95
CA ILE A 63 0.17 -2.39 6.17
C ILE A 63 0.81 -1.15 6.81
N ARG A 64 0.90 -1.10 8.14
CA ARG A 64 1.55 -0.01 8.88
C ARG A 64 3.08 -0.03 8.80
N LYS A 65 3.69 -1.09 8.25
CA LYS A 65 5.14 -1.11 7.98
C LYS A 65 5.51 -0.34 6.71
N LEU A 66 4.53 -0.01 5.90
CA LEU A 66 4.68 0.77 4.68
C LEU A 66 4.19 2.19 4.93
N GLU A 67 4.87 3.14 4.32
CA GLU A 67 4.38 4.49 4.19
C GLU A 67 3.24 4.53 3.16
N ARG A 68 2.26 5.41 3.39
CA ARG A 68 1.07 5.49 2.51
C ARG A 68 1.41 5.85 1.07
N TYR A 69 2.46 6.64 0.87
CA TYR A 69 2.89 7.00 -0.48
C TYR A 69 3.45 5.80 -1.24
N GLU A 70 4.05 4.81 -0.57
CA GLU A 70 4.52 3.57 -1.20
C GLU A 70 3.33 2.72 -1.69
N LEU A 71 2.25 2.66 -0.90
CA LEU A 71 1.01 2.00 -1.30
C LEU A 71 0.37 2.69 -2.51
N LEU A 72 0.34 4.03 -2.51
CA LEU A 72 -0.22 4.81 -3.62
C LEU A 72 0.64 4.70 -4.88
N GLU A 73 1.96 4.72 -4.76
CA GLU A 73 2.90 4.56 -5.87
C GLU A 73 2.68 3.21 -6.55
N GLU A 74 2.57 2.11 -5.78
CA GLU A 74 2.26 0.78 -6.32
C GLU A 74 0.92 0.75 -7.05
N LEU A 75 -0.15 1.29 -6.43
CA LEU A 75 -1.49 1.30 -7.02
C LEU A 75 -1.56 2.10 -8.32
N VAL A 76 -1.02 3.31 -8.33
CA VAL A 76 -1.01 4.19 -9.51
C VAL A 76 -0.08 3.62 -10.59
N GLY A 77 1.10 3.14 -10.19
CA GLY A 77 2.06 2.51 -11.09
C GLY A 77 1.47 1.31 -11.80
N HIS A 78 0.79 0.42 -11.06
CA HIS A 78 0.12 -0.74 -11.64
C HIS A 78 -1.06 -0.34 -12.54
N TYR A 79 -1.91 0.59 -12.11
CA TYR A 79 -3.04 1.07 -12.92
C TYR A 79 -2.58 1.67 -14.26
N LEU A 80 -1.54 2.50 -14.26
CA LEU A 80 -1.01 3.12 -15.48
C LEU A 80 -0.23 2.13 -16.36
N HIS A 81 0.39 1.11 -15.77
CA HIS A 81 1.06 0.05 -16.52
C HIS A 81 0.04 -0.73 -17.37
N ASP A 82 -1.13 -1.05 -16.82
CA ASP A 82 -2.15 -1.85 -17.49
C ASP A 82 -2.96 -1.06 -18.55
N LEU A 83 -2.75 0.25 -18.65
CA LEU A 83 -3.32 1.10 -19.71
C LEU A 83 -2.49 1.13 -21.00
N LYS A 84 -1.29 0.53 -21.01
CA LYS A 84 -0.39 0.43 -22.17
C LYS A 84 -0.50 -0.94 -22.83
#